data_AF-A0A6P0RXN2-F1
#
_entry.id   AF-A0A6P0RXN2-F1
#
_cell.length_a   1.000
_cell.length_b   1.000
_cell.length_c   1.000
_cell.angle_alpha   90.00
_cell.angle_beta   90.00
_cell.angle_gamma   90.00
#
_symmetry.space_group_name_H-M   'P 1'
#
loop_
_entity.id
_entity.type
_entity.pdbx_description
1 polymer ?
#
loop_
_entity_poly.entity_id
_entity_poly.type
_entity_poly.pdbx_seq_one_letter_code
_entity_poly.pdbx_strand_id
1 'polypeptide(L)'
;MGKFYQELRRYERAISLYKQSLATSREIGAQQTEAVSLSNLGKAYQFFGNKASNLETAIAAYQNALQIYTREAFPVDWARTQNNLAIAYRHRIRGDKADNLEHAITSCQNALQIRTREAFPIEWEKTQKNLRLIQTDKEKLEKKITEV
;
A
#
# COMPACT_ATOMS: atom_id res chain seq x y z
N MET A 1 -7.04 -3.07 28.91
CA MET A 1 -5.61 -3.25 28.58
C MET A 1 -5.32 -4.45 27.65
N GLY A 2 -5.81 -5.68 27.87
CA GLY A 2 -5.26 -6.88 27.19
C GLY A 2 -5.24 -6.95 25.65
N LYS A 3 -6.34 -6.62 24.94
CA LYS A 3 -6.44 -6.79 23.47
C LYS A 3 -5.47 -5.89 22.69
N PHE A 4 -5.35 -4.61 23.09
CA PHE A 4 -4.47 -3.66 22.41
C PHE A 4 -3.00 -4.07 22.49
N TYR A 5 -2.54 -4.50 23.67
CA TYR A 5 -1.16 -4.96 23.86
C TYR A 5 -0.88 -6.30 23.17
N GLN A 6 -1.86 -7.21 23.11
CA GLN A 6 -1.73 -8.46 22.36
C GLN A 6 -1.62 -8.23 20.86
N GLU A 7 -2.45 -7.35 20.31
CA GLU A 7 -2.39 -6.95 18.90
C GLU A 7 -1.04 -6.29 18.61
N LEU A 8 -0.60 -5.32 19.43
CA LEU A 8 0.71 -4.67 19.29
C LEU A 8 1.89 -5.66 19.24
N ARG A 9 1.93 -6.64 20.16
CA ARG A 9 2.97 -7.69 20.18
C ARG A 9 2.92 -8.60 18.96
N ARG A 10 1.73 -8.92 18.44
CA ARG A 10 1.58 -9.73 17.22
C ARG A 10 2.14 -8.99 16.00
N TYR A 11 2.00 -7.67 15.96
CA TYR A 11 2.52 -6.85 14.85
C TYR A 11 4.02 -6.66 14.90
N GLU A 12 4.59 -6.37 16.08
CA GLU A 12 6.05 -6.32 16.23
C GLU A 12 6.69 -7.65 15.80
N ARG A 13 6.05 -8.76 16.16
CA ARG A 13 6.47 -10.10 15.70
C ARG A 13 6.33 -10.28 14.20
N ALA A 14 5.21 -9.86 13.59
CA ALA A 14 5.02 -9.95 12.14
C ALA A 14 6.05 -9.13 11.36
N ILE A 15 6.30 -7.88 11.79
CA ILE A 15 7.32 -7.01 11.20
C ILE A 15 8.71 -7.65 11.31
N SER A 16 9.04 -8.21 12.49
CA SER A 16 10.31 -8.92 12.70
C SER A 16 10.47 -10.12 11.76
N LEU A 17 9.43 -10.94 11.62
CA LEU A 17 9.43 -12.10 10.73
C LEU A 17 9.61 -11.71 9.26
N TYR A 18 8.89 -10.68 8.78
CA TYR A 18 9.06 -10.23 7.40
C TYR A 18 10.42 -9.58 7.15
N LYS A 19 11.00 -8.89 8.15
CA LYS A 19 12.38 -8.37 8.05
C LYS A 19 13.42 -9.49 7.98
N GLN A 20 13.28 -10.53 8.79
CA GLN A 20 14.16 -11.71 8.71
C GLN A 20 14.02 -12.40 7.36
N SER A 21 12.78 -12.64 6.91
CA SER A 21 12.54 -13.26 5.60
C SER A 21 13.13 -12.43 4.45
N LEU A 22 13.03 -11.10 4.53
CA LEU A 22 13.64 -10.17 3.57
C LEU A 22 15.17 -10.25 3.58
N ALA A 23 15.79 -10.32 4.76
CA ALA A 23 17.25 -10.45 4.88
C ALA A 23 17.74 -11.76 4.27
N THR A 24 17.12 -12.88 4.64
CA THR A 24 17.47 -14.20 4.10
C THR A 24 17.23 -14.28 2.60
N SER A 25 16.11 -13.74 2.09
CA SER A 25 15.84 -13.76 0.65
C SER A 25 16.86 -12.97 -0.16
N ARG A 26 17.38 -11.87 0.39
CA ARG A 26 18.46 -11.08 -0.22
C ARG A 26 19.79 -11.84 -0.24
N GLU A 27 20.12 -12.51 0.85
CA GLU A 27 21.34 -13.33 0.98
C GLU A 27 21.38 -14.46 -0.04
N ILE A 28 20.23 -15.10 -0.31
CA ILE A 28 20.14 -16.24 -1.24
C ILE A 28 19.70 -15.84 -2.65
N GLY A 29 19.49 -14.56 -2.94
CA GLY A 29 19.05 -14.07 -4.25
C GLY A 29 17.60 -14.43 -4.64
N ALA A 30 16.75 -14.77 -3.69
CA ALA A 30 15.35 -15.17 -3.93
C ALA A 30 14.42 -13.96 -4.09
N GLN A 31 14.45 -13.35 -5.29
CA GLN A 31 13.72 -12.11 -5.62
C GLN A 31 12.21 -12.19 -5.35
N GLN A 32 11.54 -13.31 -5.64
CA GLN A 32 10.10 -13.43 -5.39
C GLN A 32 9.78 -13.39 -3.89
N THR A 33 10.54 -14.11 -3.06
CA THR A 33 10.39 -14.11 -1.61
C THR A 33 10.69 -12.74 -1.02
N GLU A 34 11.62 -12.00 -1.62
CA GLU A 34 11.92 -10.61 -1.28
C GLU A 34 10.69 -9.72 -1.47
N ALA A 35 10.07 -9.79 -2.65
CA ALA A 35 8.91 -8.99 -3.00
C ALA A 35 7.67 -9.30 -2.14
N VAL A 36 7.48 -10.58 -1.78
CA VAL A 36 6.41 -11.00 -0.84
C VAL A 36 6.63 -10.33 0.52
N SER A 37 7.86 -10.40 1.02
CA SER A 37 8.23 -9.84 2.32
C SER A 37 8.06 -8.33 2.37
N LEU A 38 8.46 -7.62 1.30
CA LEU A 38 8.29 -6.18 1.15
C LEU A 38 6.80 -5.76 1.11
N SER A 39 5.97 -6.44 0.30
CA SER A 39 4.52 -6.19 0.25
C SER A 39 3.86 -6.41 1.62
N ASN A 40 4.28 -7.43 2.36
CA ASN A 40 3.72 -7.72 3.68
C ASN A 40 4.19 -6.73 4.76
N LEU A 41 5.45 -6.29 4.71
CA LEU A 41 5.95 -5.20 5.55
C LEU A 41 5.17 -3.91 5.33
N GLY A 42 4.91 -3.55 4.07
CA GLY A 42 4.11 -2.36 3.75
C GLY A 42 2.73 -2.40 4.40
N LYS A 43 2.05 -3.55 4.37
CA LYS A 43 0.73 -3.72 5.03
C LYS A 43 0.85 -3.60 6.54
N ALA A 44 1.84 -4.26 7.14
CA ALA A 44 2.04 -4.23 8.58
C ALA A 44 2.30 -2.80 9.08
N TYR A 45 3.11 -2.03 8.37
CA TYR A 45 3.37 -0.63 8.68
C TYR A 45 2.15 0.26 8.50
N GLN A 46 1.35 0.02 7.47
CA GLN A 46 0.13 0.78 7.19
C GLN A 46 -0.96 0.60 8.27
N PHE A 47 -1.15 -0.62 8.78
CA PHE A 47 -2.24 -0.92 9.72
C PHE A 47 -1.87 -0.71 11.19
N PHE A 48 -0.60 -0.87 11.56
CA PHE A 48 -0.20 -0.99 12.97
C PHE A 48 0.92 -0.05 13.40
N GLY A 49 1.50 0.67 12.44
CA GLY A 49 2.47 1.70 12.72
C GLY A 49 1.82 2.97 13.29
N ASN A 50 2.13 3.31 14.53
CA ASN A 50 1.73 4.60 15.11
C ASN A 50 2.53 5.75 14.42
N LYS A 51 1.82 6.74 13.86
CA LYS A 51 2.32 7.98 13.21
C LYS A 51 2.89 7.87 11.78
N ALA A 52 2.77 9.00 11.07
CA ALA A 52 3.18 9.30 9.69
C ALA A 52 4.47 8.65 9.18
N SER A 53 5.45 8.39 10.07
CA SER A 53 6.71 7.74 9.73
C SER A 53 6.54 6.35 9.13
N ASN A 54 5.51 5.61 9.52
CA ASN A 54 5.29 4.25 9.03
C ASN A 54 4.72 4.21 7.60
N LEU A 55 4.04 5.28 7.17
CA LEU A 55 3.53 5.37 5.81
C LEU A 55 4.66 5.56 4.80
N GLU A 56 5.72 6.31 5.13
CA GLU A 56 6.89 6.45 4.24
C GLU A 56 7.60 5.10 4.08
N THR A 57 7.78 4.35 5.16
CA THR A 57 8.36 3.00 5.09
C THR A 57 7.47 2.05 4.29
N ALA A 58 6.15 2.14 4.45
CA ALA A 58 5.22 1.33 3.66
C ALA A 58 5.28 1.67 2.17
N ILE A 59 5.29 2.96 1.82
CA ILE A 59 5.42 3.44 0.44
C ILE A 59 6.72 2.94 -0.16
N ALA A 60 7.85 3.11 0.53
CA ALA A 60 9.15 2.63 0.06
C ALA A 60 9.15 1.10 -0.13
N ALA A 61 8.56 0.34 0.80
CA ALA A 61 8.48 -1.11 0.69
C ALA A 61 7.61 -1.55 -0.51
N TYR A 62 6.46 -0.90 -0.73
CA TYR A 62 5.61 -1.18 -1.89
C TYR A 62 6.29 -0.78 -3.20
N GLN A 63 6.98 0.36 -3.26
CA GLN A 63 7.74 0.78 -4.44
C GLN A 63 8.85 -0.20 -4.78
N ASN A 64 9.60 -0.68 -3.78
CA ASN A 64 10.61 -1.73 -3.99
C ASN A 64 9.98 -3.04 -4.47
N ALA A 65 8.85 -3.45 -3.89
CA ALA A 65 8.14 -4.64 -4.35
C ALA A 65 7.68 -4.51 -5.81
N LEU A 66 7.28 -3.31 -6.26
CA LEU A 66 6.88 -3.04 -7.65
C LEU A 66 8.05 -3.03 -8.65
N GLN A 67 9.31 -3.01 -8.20
CA GLN A 67 10.46 -3.24 -9.08
C GLN A 67 10.58 -4.71 -9.49
N ILE A 68 10.06 -5.63 -8.66
CA ILE A 68 10.10 -7.07 -8.90
C ILE A 68 8.77 -7.56 -9.46
N TYR A 69 7.67 -7.16 -8.82
CA TYR A 69 6.33 -7.40 -9.32
C TYR A 69 6.03 -6.40 -10.43
N THR A 70 6.31 -6.77 -11.67
CA THR A 70 5.87 -6.02 -12.84
C THR A 70 4.49 -6.47 -13.27
N ARG A 71 3.79 -5.64 -14.06
CA ARG A 71 2.47 -5.99 -14.59
C ARG A 71 2.51 -7.24 -15.46
N GLU A 72 3.60 -7.43 -16.21
CA GLU A 72 3.78 -8.51 -17.16
C GLU A 72 4.17 -9.82 -16.46
N ALA A 73 5.09 -9.78 -15.49
CA ALA A 73 5.58 -10.98 -14.83
C ALA A 73 4.67 -11.44 -13.68
N PHE A 74 4.05 -10.50 -12.95
CA PHE A 74 3.24 -10.78 -11.76
C PHE A 74 1.99 -9.91 -11.71
N PRO A 75 1.06 -10.03 -12.67
CA PRO A 75 -0.07 -9.09 -12.82
C PRO A 75 -0.92 -8.95 -11.56
N VAL A 76 -1.23 -10.06 -10.89
CA VAL A 76 -2.09 -10.07 -9.69
C VAL A 76 -1.37 -9.43 -8.49
N ASP A 77 -0.10 -9.78 -8.26
CA ASP A 77 0.68 -9.23 -7.14
C ASP A 77 1.03 -7.76 -7.36
N TRP A 78 1.32 -7.35 -8.60
CA TRP A 78 1.49 -5.97 -9.01
C TRP A 78 0.22 -5.17 -8.70
N ALA A 79 -0.95 -5.61 -9.16
CA ALA A 79 -2.21 -4.92 -8.91
C ALA A 79 -2.58 -4.85 -7.42
N ARG A 80 -2.29 -5.91 -6.67
CA ARG A 80 -2.45 -5.91 -5.22
C ARG A 80 -1.54 -4.90 -4.53
N THR A 81 -0.29 -4.81 -4.96
CA THR A 81 0.70 -3.88 -4.42
C THR A 81 0.33 -2.44 -4.76
N GLN A 82 -0.10 -2.18 -5.98
CA GLN A 82 -0.63 -0.88 -6.42
C GLN A 82 -1.82 -0.42 -5.56
N ASN A 83 -2.81 -1.28 -5.31
CA ASN A 83 -3.94 -0.91 -4.47
C ASN A 83 -3.54 -0.56 -3.02
N ASN A 84 -2.52 -1.23 -2.45
CA ASN A 84 -2.06 -0.90 -1.11
C ASN A 84 -1.24 0.40 -1.09
N LEU A 85 -0.43 0.63 -2.13
CA LEU A 85 0.29 1.87 -2.33
C LEU A 85 -0.68 3.06 -2.42
N ALA A 86 -1.82 2.90 -3.11
CA ALA A 86 -2.87 3.91 -3.18
C ALA A 86 -3.39 4.32 -1.79
N ILE A 87 -3.68 3.35 -0.93
CA ILE A 87 -4.14 3.63 0.43
C ILE A 87 -3.04 4.31 1.25
N ALA A 88 -1.79 3.89 1.11
CA ALA A 88 -0.66 4.50 1.81
C ALA A 88 -0.50 5.99 1.42
N TYR A 89 -0.57 6.32 0.13
CA TYR A 89 -0.54 7.70 -0.35
C TYR A 89 -1.74 8.53 0.11
N ARG A 90 -2.95 7.96 0.08
CA ARG A 90 -4.16 8.65 0.58
C ARG A 90 -3.99 9.11 2.04
N HIS A 91 -3.38 8.28 2.88
CA HIS A 91 -3.17 8.58 4.30
C HIS A 91 -1.86 9.32 4.60
N ARG A 92 -0.99 9.52 3.60
CA ARG A 92 0.30 10.18 3.79
C ARG A 92 0.12 11.63 4.25
N ILE A 93 0.89 11.99 5.28
CA ILE A 93 0.88 13.33 5.90
C ILE A 93 2.01 14.21 5.35
N ARG A 94 3.12 13.62 4.90
CA ARG A 94 4.27 14.34 4.33
C ARG A 94 4.03 14.67 2.85
N GLY A 95 4.65 15.74 2.37
CA GLY A 95 4.51 16.23 0.99
C GLY A 95 3.21 16.99 0.76
N ASP A 96 3.01 17.44 -0.48
CA ASP A 96 1.78 18.11 -0.87
C ASP A 96 0.59 17.15 -0.87
N LYS A 97 -0.57 17.62 -0.38
CA LYS A 97 -1.74 16.76 -0.22
C LYS A 97 -2.39 16.43 -1.56
N ALA A 98 -2.41 17.34 -2.51
CA ALA A 98 -2.95 17.09 -3.84
C ALA A 98 -2.07 16.07 -4.58
N ASP A 99 -0.75 16.24 -4.57
CA ASP A 99 0.19 15.28 -5.18
C ASP A 99 0.02 13.87 -4.61
N ASN A 100 -0.10 13.76 -3.28
CA ASN A 100 -0.36 12.48 -2.63
C ASN A 100 -1.68 11.83 -3.10
N LEU A 101 -2.73 12.61 -3.29
CA LEU A 101 -4.02 12.09 -3.79
C LEU A 101 -3.93 11.69 -5.27
N GLU A 102 -3.15 12.40 -6.09
CA GLU A 102 -2.91 12.04 -7.49
C GLU A 102 -2.13 10.72 -7.62
N HIS A 103 -1.09 10.54 -6.80
CA HIS A 103 -0.38 9.26 -6.72
C HIS A 103 -1.32 8.13 -6.29
N ALA A 104 -2.21 8.39 -5.33
CA ALA A 104 -3.18 7.40 -4.89
C ALA A 104 -4.19 7.02 -6.00
N ILE A 105 -4.71 8.01 -6.74
CA ILE A 105 -5.60 7.79 -7.90
C ILE A 105 -4.89 6.94 -8.96
N THR A 106 -3.66 7.31 -9.32
CA THR A 106 -2.86 6.61 -10.32
C THR A 106 -2.64 5.15 -9.92
N SER A 107 -2.28 4.89 -8.66
CA SER A 107 -2.12 3.53 -8.15
C SER A 107 -3.42 2.72 -8.15
N CYS A 108 -4.57 3.33 -7.84
CA CYS A 108 -5.87 2.66 -7.98
C CYS A 108 -6.18 2.32 -9.44
N GLN A 109 -5.95 3.25 -10.38
CA GLN A 109 -6.16 3.03 -11.81
C GLN A 109 -5.27 1.91 -12.36
N ASN A 110 -4.01 1.88 -11.94
CA ASN A 110 -3.09 0.78 -12.26
C ASN A 110 -3.63 -0.57 -11.77
N ALA A 111 -4.06 -0.65 -10.51
CA ALA A 111 -4.62 -1.89 -9.97
C ALA A 111 -5.87 -2.36 -10.75
N LEU A 112 -6.71 -1.45 -11.23
CA LEU A 112 -7.92 -1.73 -12.01
C LEU A 112 -7.64 -2.26 -13.43
N GLN A 113 -6.42 -2.13 -13.95
CA GLN A 113 -6.05 -2.76 -15.23
C GLN A 113 -6.08 -4.29 -15.16
N ILE A 114 -5.81 -4.86 -13.98
CA ILE A 114 -5.81 -6.31 -13.75
C ILE A 114 -7.06 -6.73 -12.97
N ARG A 115 -7.44 -5.96 -11.95
CA ARG A 115 -8.63 -6.22 -11.13
C ARG A 115 -9.87 -5.73 -11.86
N THR A 116 -10.33 -6.47 -12.85
CA THR A 116 -11.57 -6.16 -13.57
C THR A 116 -12.78 -6.74 -12.83
N ARG A 117 -13.98 -6.25 -13.16
CA ARG A 117 -15.23 -6.74 -12.56
C ARG A 117 -15.46 -8.21 -12.88
N GLU A 118 -15.01 -8.65 -14.05
CA GLU A 118 -15.20 -10.01 -14.58
C GLU A 118 -14.23 -11.00 -13.94
N ALA A 119 -12.94 -10.63 -13.83
CA ALA A 119 -11.90 -11.54 -13.33
C ALA A 119 -11.77 -11.53 -11.81
N PHE A 120 -11.99 -10.37 -11.17
CA PHE A 120 -11.79 -10.18 -9.73
C PHE A 120 -12.87 -9.25 -9.14
N PRO A 121 -14.15 -9.66 -9.12
CA PRO A 121 -15.27 -8.79 -8.74
C PRO A 121 -15.11 -8.17 -7.36
N ILE A 122 -14.67 -8.95 -6.37
CA ILE A 122 -14.50 -8.50 -4.98
C ILE A 122 -13.35 -7.48 -4.86
N GLU A 123 -12.21 -7.76 -5.50
CA GLU A 123 -11.05 -6.89 -5.48
C GLU A 123 -11.29 -5.60 -6.28
N TRP A 124 -11.99 -5.70 -7.42
CA TRP A 124 -12.42 -4.57 -8.22
C TRP A 124 -13.31 -3.64 -7.40
N GLU A 125 -14.33 -4.15 -6.70
CA GLU A 125 -15.20 -3.32 -5.85
C GLU A 125 -14.42 -2.61 -4.74
N LYS A 126 -13.50 -3.32 -4.09
CA LYS A 126 -12.64 -2.73 -3.06
C LYS A 126 -11.77 -1.61 -3.63
N THR A 127 -11.15 -1.82 -4.80
CA THR A 127 -10.30 -0.82 -5.44
C THR A 127 -11.11 0.38 -5.96
N GLN A 128 -12.30 0.15 -6.51
CA GLN A 128 -13.24 1.20 -6.91
C GLN A 128 -13.72 2.04 -5.72
N LYS A 129 -14.04 1.39 -4.59
CA LYS A 129 -14.40 2.08 -3.36
C LYS A 129 -13.27 2.98 -2.86
N ASN A 130 -12.03 2.49 -2.89
CA ASN A 130 -10.86 3.29 -2.53
C ASN A 130 -10.69 4.49 -3.46
N LEU A 131 -10.79 4.27 -4.77
CA LEU A 131 -10.69 5.35 -5.77
C LEU A 131 -11.73 6.44 -5.52
N ARG A 132 -13.00 6.07 -5.28
CA ARG A 132 -14.07 7.02 -4.96
C ARG A 132 -13.76 7.83 -3.70
N LEU A 133 -13.29 7.18 -2.63
CA LEU A 133 -12.91 7.88 -1.39
C LEU A 133 -11.77 8.88 -1.63
N ILE A 134 -10.77 8.51 -2.42
CA ILE A 134 -9.64 9.39 -2.75
C ILE A 134 -10.12 10.60 -3.58
N GLN A 135 -10.99 10.39 -4.56
CA GLN A 135 -11.57 11.46 -5.37
C GLN A 135 -12.39 12.43 -4.51
N THR A 136 -13.23 11.93 -3.61
CA THR A 136 -13.96 12.77 -2.65
C THR A 136 -13.03 13.57 -1.74
N ASP A 137 -11.91 12.99 -1.29
CA ASP A 137 -10.92 13.71 -0.48
C ASP A 137 -10.24 14.83 -1.29
N LYS A 138 -9.99 14.61 -2.59
CA LYS A 138 -9.42 15.60 -3.51
C LYS A 138 -10.38 16.76 -3.79
N GLU A 139 -11.63 16.46 -4.11
CA GLU A 139 -12.67 17.47 -4.33
C GLU A 139 -12.86 18.37 -3.11
N LYS A 140 -12.81 17.80 -1.89
CA LYS A 140 -12.89 18.58 -0.65
C LYS A 140 -11.68 19.49 -0.46
N LEU A 141 -10.49 19.02 -0.83
CA LEU A 141 -9.26 19.81 -0.76
C LEU A 141 -9.34 20.99 -1.74
N GLU A 142 -9.75 20.76 -2.98
CA GLU A 142 -9.90 21.79 -4.02
C GLU A 142 -10.88 22.88 -3.59
N LYS A 143 -12.06 22.49 -3.09
CA LYS A 143 -13.05 23.44 -2.55
C LYS A 143 -12.47 24.32 -1.45
N LYS A 144 -11.73 23.72 -0.52
CA LYS A 144 -11.08 24.44 0.58
C LYS A 144 -10.03 25.44 0.09
N ILE A 145 -9.35 25.16 -1.02
CA ILE A 145 -8.37 26.07 -1.62
C ILE A 145 -9.06 27.26 -2.30
N THR A 146 -10.21 27.03 -2.94
CA THR A 146 -10.96 28.08 -3.65
C THR A 146 -11.80 28.97 -2.75
N GLU A 147 -12.08 28.55 -1.51
CA GLU A 147 -12.85 29.32 -0.51
C GLU A 147 -11.95 30.23 0.37
N VAL A 148 -10.65 30.33 0.09
CA VAL A 148 -9.67 31.21 0.75
C VAL A 148 -9.30 32.37 -0.17
#